data_AF-A0A4V1MKG8-F1
#
_entry.id   AF-A0A4V1MKG8-F1
#
_cell.length_a   1.000
_cell.length_b   1.000
_cell.length_c   1.000
_cell.angle_alpha   90.00
_cell.angle_beta   90.00
_cell.angle_gamma   90.00
#
_symmetry.space_group_name_H-M   'P 1'
#
loop_
_entity.id
_entity.type
_entity.pdbx_description
1 polymer ?
#
loop_
_entity_poly.entity_id
_entity_poly.type
_entity_poly.pdbx_seq_one_letter_code
_entity_poly.pdbx_strand_id
1 'polypeptide(L)'
;MDCRSHLYSEYRNQMVTVETKGDGDYINGIISVPESPQLGASNPTGMSGLKAGDAAAARNFISPPSANQKGSANVFYPIVIPSGRKGIQPSISVSYDSNKTNGWMGEGWDISGIGAIAIDTRWGVPSFDGATETELYSLNGETLVYDGNYLPHRHNDISETSNIFTTRKQKRDTLLVDNKKTFFLRRNHDFQKLKDTDLLLKTIDG
;
A
#
# COMPACT_ATOMS: atom_id res chain seq x y z
N MET A 1 11.81 -98.88 11.22
CA MET A 1 10.67 -98.21 11.86
C MET A 1 10.47 -96.92 11.10
N ASP A 2 9.41 -96.85 10.31
CA ASP A 2 9.07 -95.70 9.48
C ASP A 2 8.47 -94.61 10.38
N CYS A 3 9.12 -93.45 10.46
CA CYS A 3 8.64 -92.30 11.23
C CYS A 3 8.24 -91.20 10.24
N ARG A 4 6.98 -91.22 9.79
CA ARG A 4 6.33 -90.09 9.13
C ARG A 4 5.85 -89.10 10.19
N SER A 5 6.39 -87.88 10.19
CA SER A 5 5.80 -86.73 10.88
C SER A 5 4.86 -86.00 9.91
N HIS A 6 3.57 -85.94 10.23
CA HIS A 6 2.62 -85.12 9.48
C HIS A 6 2.55 -83.71 10.07
N LEU A 7 2.63 -82.70 9.21
CA LEU A 7 2.40 -81.29 9.55
C LEU A 7 1.03 -80.89 9.00
N TYR A 8 0.17 -80.30 9.83
CA TYR A 8 -1.07 -79.67 9.40
C TYR A 8 -1.04 -78.19 9.81
N SER A 9 -1.41 -77.30 8.89
CA SER A 9 -1.43 -75.84 9.10
C SER A 9 -2.86 -75.34 8.87
N GLU A 10 -3.50 -74.79 9.91
CA GLU A 10 -4.76 -74.06 9.78
C GLU A 10 -4.55 -72.55 9.76
N TYR A 11 -5.16 -71.90 8.77
CA TYR A 11 -4.93 -70.50 8.39
C TYR A 11 -5.74 -69.47 9.18
N ARG A 12 -6.23 -69.76 10.40
CA ARG A 12 -7.02 -68.77 11.14
C ARG A 12 -6.71 -68.52 12.60
N ASN A 13 -5.77 -69.24 13.20
CA ASN A 13 -5.14 -68.87 14.47
C ASN A 13 -3.76 -69.54 14.49
N GLN A 14 -2.69 -68.75 14.44
CA GLN A 14 -1.30 -69.23 14.31
C GLN A 14 -0.82 -69.93 15.60
N MET A 15 -1.31 -71.14 15.85
CA MET A 15 -0.79 -72.03 16.90
C MET A 15 -0.10 -73.21 16.23
N VAL A 16 1.20 -73.37 16.49
CA VAL A 16 1.98 -74.51 16.03
C VAL A 16 2.19 -75.44 17.22
N THR A 17 1.52 -76.59 17.21
CA THR A 17 1.66 -77.61 18.26
C THR A 17 2.71 -78.62 17.81
N VAL A 18 3.72 -78.84 18.64
CA VAL A 18 4.79 -79.82 18.40
C VAL A 18 4.70 -80.90 19.47
N GLU A 19 4.48 -82.15 19.08
CA GLU A 19 4.51 -83.29 20.00
C GLU A 19 5.82 -84.07 19.82
N THR A 20 6.60 -84.20 20.89
CA THR A 20 7.78 -85.06 20.92
C THR A 20 7.82 -85.87 22.21
N LYS A 21 8.50 -87.03 22.20
CA LYS A 21 8.79 -87.83 23.41
C LYS A 21 10.24 -87.59 23.81
N GLY A 22 10.46 -86.66 24.74
CA GLY A 22 11.76 -86.38 25.38
C GLY A 22 11.94 -84.90 25.74
N ASP A 23 12.63 -84.64 26.86
CA ASP A 23 12.89 -83.29 27.37
C ASP A 23 13.90 -82.54 26.47
N GLY A 24 13.38 -81.81 25.49
CA GLY A 24 14.14 -80.87 24.66
C GLY A 24 13.66 -79.45 24.91
N ASP A 25 14.58 -78.50 25.07
CA ASP A 25 14.30 -77.10 25.36
C ASP A 25 13.95 -76.36 24.06
N TYR A 26 12.74 -75.80 23.96
CA TYR A 26 12.28 -75.10 22.75
C TYR A 26 12.35 -73.59 22.95
N ILE A 27 13.16 -72.89 22.14
CA ILE A 27 13.14 -71.42 22.10
C ILE A 27 12.10 -70.97 21.06
N ASN A 28 11.01 -70.38 21.52
CA ASN A 28 10.00 -69.75 20.65
C ASN A 28 10.57 -68.43 20.09
N GLY A 29 11.35 -68.52 19.01
CA GLY A 29 11.85 -67.35 18.29
C GLY A 29 10.73 -66.67 17.52
N ILE A 30 10.27 -65.50 17.99
CA ILE A 30 9.47 -64.63 17.13
C ILE A 30 10.35 -64.15 15.98
N ILE A 31 10.10 -64.61 14.76
CA ILE A 31 10.63 -63.94 13.56
C ILE A 31 9.86 -62.63 13.45
N SER A 32 10.42 -61.56 13.99
CA SER A 32 9.98 -60.22 13.64
C SER A 32 10.36 -60.01 12.18
N VAL A 33 9.36 -60.08 11.30
CA VAL A 33 9.51 -59.51 9.96
C VAL A 33 9.86 -58.05 10.19
N PRO A 34 10.96 -57.50 9.64
CA PRO A 34 11.18 -56.07 9.75
C PRO A 34 9.94 -55.41 9.19
N GLU A 35 9.26 -54.62 10.02
CA GLU A 35 8.14 -53.82 9.55
C GLU A 35 8.67 -53.04 8.36
N SER A 36 8.17 -53.40 7.18
CA SER A 36 8.64 -52.81 5.92
C SER A 36 8.60 -51.30 6.13
N PRO A 37 9.63 -50.54 5.72
CA PRO A 37 9.60 -49.09 5.86
C PRO A 37 8.25 -48.64 5.33
N GLN A 38 7.39 -48.11 6.20
CA GLN A 38 6.14 -47.53 5.76
C GLN A 38 6.60 -46.50 4.75
N LEU A 39 6.30 -46.75 3.46
CA LEU A 39 6.54 -45.76 2.43
C LEU A 39 5.70 -44.58 2.89
N GLY A 40 6.36 -43.59 3.49
CA GLY A 40 5.86 -42.24 3.50
C GLY A 40 5.66 -41.94 2.03
N ALA A 41 4.42 -42.07 1.58
CA ALA A 41 4.00 -41.73 0.25
C ALA A 41 4.10 -40.20 0.16
N SER A 42 5.34 -39.71 0.08
CA SER A 42 5.65 -38.37 -0.34
C SER A 42 5.34 -38.36 -1.82
N ASN A 43 4.06 -38.16 -2.14
CA ASN A 43 3.59 -37.85 -3.47
C ASN A 43 4.36 -36.60 -3.95
N PRO A 44 5.39 -36.72 -4.81
CA PRO A 44 6.24 -35.58 -5.16
C PRO A 44 5.52 -34.57 -6.06
N THR A 45 4.37 -34.98 -6.60
CA THR A 45 3.43 -34.17 -7.40
C THR A 45 2.19 -33.74 -6.61
N GLY A 46 2.12 -34.03 -5.31
CA GLY A 46 1.08 -33.50 -4.45
C GLY A 46 1.31 -32.01 -4.24
N MET A 47 0.55 -31.16 -4.93
CA MET A 47 0.48 -29.73 -4.65
C MET A 47 -0.01 -29.54 -3.21
N SER A 48 0.94 -29.45 -2.29
CA SER A 48 0.67 -29.20 -0.87
C SER A 48 0.46 -27.70 -0.67
N GLY A 49 -0.68 -27.31 -0.10
CA GLY A 49 -0.87 -25.94 0.39
C GLY A 49 -1.73 -24.99 -0.44
N LEU A 50 -2.60 -25.46 -1.35
CA LEU A 50 -3.74 -24.63 -1.74
C LEU A 50 -4.73 -24.57 -0.56
N LYS A 51 -4.61 -23.54 0.28
CA LYS A 51 -5.75 -23.14 1.11
C LYS A 51 -6.93 -22.90 0.18
N ALA A 52 -8.12 -23.39 0.54
CA ALA A 52 -9.36 -22.97 -0.10
C ALA A 52 -9.35 -21.43 -0.13
N GLY A 53 -9.35 -20.85 -1.33
CA GLY A 53 -9.29 -19.41 -1.49
C GLY A 53 -10.49 -18.81 -0.78
N ASP A 54 -10.23 -17.96 0.21
CA ASP A 54 -11.30 -17.16 0.80
C ASP A 54 -11.76 -16.17 -0.28
N ALA A 55 -13.00 -16.36 -0.76
CA ALA A 55 -13.61 -15.52 -1.78
C ALA A 55 -13.70 -14.04 -1.35
N ALA A 56 -13.58 -13.75 -0.05
CA ALA A 56 -13.52 -12.41 0.51
C ALA A 56 -12.09 -11.87 0.67
N ALA A 57 -11.05 -12.71 0.69
CA ALA A 57 -9.67 -12.28 1.00
C ALA A 57 -9.05 -11.32 -0.05
N ALA A 58 -9.60 -11.29 -1.26
CA ALA A 58 -9.20 -10.34 -2.31
C ALA A 58 -10.23 -9.22 -2.54
N ARG A 59 -11.31 -9.16 -1.74
CA ARG A 59 -12.32 -8.11 -1.84
C ARG A 59 -12.13 -7.12 -0.71
N ASN A 60 -11.66 -5.93 -1.09
CA ASN A 60 -11.79 -4.79 -0.21
C ASN A 60 -13.28 -4.44 -0.14
N PHE A 61 -13.89 -4.46 1.05
CA PHE A 61 -15.27 -4.04 1.23
C PHE A 61 -15.30 -2.53 1.50
N ILE A 62 -16.29 -1.85 0.92
CA ILE A 62 -16.60 -0.48 1.29
C ILE A 62 -17.24 -0.54 2.68
N SER A 63 -16.56 0.03 3.68
CA SER A 63 -17.15 0.22 5.01
C SER A 63 -18.35 1.17 4.93
N PRO A 64 -19.36 1.00 5.80
CA PRO A 64 -20.43 1.98 5.94
C PRO A 64 -19.85 3.39 6.15
N PRO A 65 -20.48 4.44 5.61
CA PRO A 65 -19.98 5.79 5.75
C PRO A 65 -19.91 6.20 7.23
N SER A 66 -18.78 6.77 7.63
CA SER A 66 -18.60 7.34 8.98
C SER A 66 -18.73 8.86 8.95
N ALA A 67 -19.36 9.44 9.96
CA ALA A 67 -19.40 10.88 10.12
C ALA A 67 -18.03 11.44 10.53
N ASN A 68 -17.60 12.56 9.93
CA ASN A 68 -16.40 13.29 10.36
C ASN A 68 -16.75 14.45 11.31
N GLN A 69 -15.73 15.13 11.84
CA GLN A 69 -15.89 16.30 12.72
C GLN A 69 -16.58 17.50 12.05
N LYS A 70 -16.72 17.49 10.72
CA LYS A 70 -17.45 18.50 9.93
C LYS A 70 -18.90 18.09 9.66
N GLY A 71 -19.36 16.97 10.24
CA GLY A 71 -20.73 16.46 10.05
C GLY A 71 -20.99 15.81 8.69
N SER A 72 -19.94 15.57 7.88
CA SER A 72 -20.10 14.94 6.56
C SER A 72 -19.93 13.42 6.63
N ALA A 73 -20.63 12.71 5.75
CA ALA A 73 -20.50 11.27 5.60
C ALA A 73 -19.30 10.96 4.70
N ASN A 74 -18.38 10.11 5.17
CA ASN A 74 -17.14 9.80 4.46
C ASN A 74 -17.03 8.31 4.16
N VAL A 75 -16.62 7.97 2.94
CA VAL A 75 -16.27 6.61 2.53
C VAL A 75 -14.86 6.61 1.97
N PHE A 76 -14.08 5.58 2.29
CA PHE A 76 -12.73 5.41 1.79
C PHE A 76 -12.54 4.00 1.22
N TYR A 77 -12.02 3.93 -0.01
CA TYR A 77 -11.78 2.68 -0.70
C TYR A 77 -10.37 2.66 -1.31
N PRO A 78 -9.38 2.00 -0.69
CA PRO A 78 -8.05 1.85 -1.27
C PRO A 78 -8.10 1.01 -2.56
N ILE A 79 -7.38 1.46 -3.59
CA ILE A 79 -7.18 0.71 -4.83
C ILE A 79 -5.93 -0.14 -4.65
N VAL A 80 -6.08 -1.45 -4.73
CA VAL A 80 -4.94 -2.38 -4.64
C VAL A 80 -4.23 -2.42 -5.98
N ILE A 81 -3.05 -1.82 -6.04
CA ILE A 81 -2.19 -1.79 -7.23
C ILE A 81 -0.97 -2.67 -6.93
N PRO A 82 -0.56 -3.60 -7.80
CA PRO A 82 0.66 -4.38 -7.58
C PRO A 82 1.91 -3.46 -7.58
N SER A 83 2.98 -3.90 -6.93
CA SER A 83 4.24 -3.16 -6.97
C SER A 83 4.74 -3.05 -8.42
N GLY A 84 5.00 -1.80 -8.83
CA GLY A 84 5.53 -1.51 -10.15
C GLY A 84 7.02 -1.83 -10.27
N ARG A 85 7.58 -1.49 -11.43
CA ARG A 85 9.02 -1.62 -11.69
C ARG A 85 9.82 -0.86 -10.62
N LYS A 86 10.95 -1.44 -10.18
CA LYS A 86 11.82 -0.89 -9.11
C LYS A 86 11.11 -0.73 -7.76
N GLY A 87 10.01 -1.45 -7.50
CA GLY A 87 9.32 -1.42 -6.21
C GLY A 87 8.50 -0.16 -5.97
N ILE A 88 8.26 0.67 -6.99
CA ILE A 88 7.39 1.85 -6.88
C ILE A 88 5.94 1.37 -6.90
N GLN A 89 5.22 1.62 -5.80
CA GLN A 89 3.79 1.33 -5.68
C GLN A 89 3.05 2.62 -5.33
N PRO A 90 2.24 3.19 -6.23
CA PRO A 90 1.45 4.37 -5.89
C PRO A 90 0.33 3.98 -4.92
N SER A 91 0.10 4.80 -3.91
CA SER A 91 -1.06 4.68 -3.03
C SER A 91 -2.17 5.54 -3.59
N ILE A 92 -3.18 4.90 -4.17
CA ILE A 92 -4.36 5.56 -4.75
C ILE A 92 -5.60 4.97 -4.11
N SER A 93 -6.61 5.81 -3.88
CA SER A 93 -7.87 5.42 -3.28
C SER A 93 -9.02 6.22 -3.87
N VAL A 94 -10.21 5.63 -3.88
CA VAL A 94 -11.45 6.36 -4.12
C VAL A 94 -11.96 6.87 -2.77
N SER A 95 -12.30 8.14 -2.68
CA SER A 95 -12.93 8.74 -1.50
C SER A 95 -14.28 9.33 -1.84
N TYR A 96 -15.18 9.28 -0.87
CA TYR A 96 -16.46 10.00 -0.90
C TYR A 96 -16.52 10.93 0.32
N ASP A 97 -16.98 12.15 0.10
CA ASP A 97 -17.37 13.09 1.14
C ASP A 97 -18.67 13.79 0.71
N SER A 98 -19.74 13.67 1.50
CA SER A 98 -21.05 14.24 1.17
C SER A 98 -21.05 15.77 1.04
N ASN A 99 -20.04 16.46 1.60
CA ASN A 99 -19.91 17.91 1.51
C ASN A 99 -19.01 18.34 0.34
N LYS A 100 -18.43 17.39 -0.40
CA LYS A 100 -17.52 17.67 -1.50
C LYS A 100 -18.30 17.85 -2.80
N THR A 101 -17.94 18.90 -3.53
CA THR A 101 -18.46 19.17 -4.88
C THR A 101 -17.97 18.11 -5.87
N ASN A 102 -18.38 18.22 -7.14
CA ASN A 102 -17.98 17.33 -8.22
C ASN A 102 -16.45 17.11 -8.29
N GLY A 103 -16.03 15.87 -8.07
CA GLY A 103 -14.66 15.40 -8.27
C GLY A 103 -14.51 14.67 -9.60
N TRP A 104 -13.40 13.94 -9.74
CA TRP A 104 -13.10 13.18 -10.96
C TRP A 104 -14.11 12.06 -11.25
N MET A 105 -14.81 11.59 -10.22
CA MET A 105 -15.74 10.47 -10.29
C MET A 105 -17.21 10.87 -10.11
N GLY A 106 -17.50 12.17 -10.03
CA GLY A 106 -18.84 12.71 -9.81
C GLY A 106 -18.97 13.49 -8.51
N GLU A 107 -20.20 13.90 -8.18
CA GLU A 107 -20.50 14.62 -6.94
C GLU A 107 -20.19 13.78 -5.71
N GLY A 108 -19.49 14.37 -4.74
CA GLY A 108 -19.02 13.70 -3.53
C GLY A 108 -17.87 12.71 -3.73
N TRP A 109 -17.67 12.16 -4.93
CA TRP A 109 -16.65 11.14 -5.23
C TRP A 109 -15.39 11.72 -5.87
N ASP A 110 -14.23 11.30 -5.39
CA ASP A 110 -12.95 11.73 -5.96
C ASP A 110 -11.85 10.67 -5.85
N ILE A 111 -10.77 10.88 -6.61
CA ILE A 111 -9.56 10.09 -6.53
C ILE A 111 -8.59 10.78 -5.57
N SER A 112 -8.17 10.06 -4.52
CA SER A 112 -7.21 10.51 -3.52
C SER A 112 -5.88 9.78 -3.66
N GLY A 113 -4.79 10.40 -3.19
CA GLY A 113 -3.42 9.87 -3.33
C GLY A 113 -2.66 10.36 -4.56
N ILE A 114 -3.27 11.25 -5.36
CA ILE A 114 -2.59 11.94 -6.46
C ILE A 114 -2.13 13.31 -5.97
N GLY A 115 -0.83 13.57 -6.10
CA GLY A 115 -0.26 14.88 -5.83
C GLY A 115 -0.63 15.88 -6.93
N ALA A 116 -1.09 17.08 -6.57
CA ALA A 116 -1.45 18.10 -7.53
C ALA A 116 -0.99 19.50 -7.08
N ILE A 117 -0.49 20.27 -8.05
CA ILE A 117 -0.30 21.71 -7.91
C ILE A 117 -1.53 22.39 -8.51
N ALA A 118 -2.21 23.21 -7.72
CA ALA A 118 -3.41 23.92 -8.12
C ALA A 118 -3.25 25.43 -7.94
N ILE A 119 -3.97 26.18 -8.76
CA ILE A 119 -4.04 27.64 -8.66
C ILE A 119 -5.14 28.01 -7.68
N ASP A 120 -4.81 28.86 -6.73
CA ASP A 120 -5.73 29.32 -5.70
C ASP A 120 -6.45 30.59 -6.15
N THR A 121 -7.75 30.46 -6.39
CA THR A 121 -8.63 31.53 -6.85
C THR A 121 -9.44 32.19 -5.73
N ARG A 122 -9.13 31.90 -4.45
CA ARG A 122 -9.84 32.48 -3.29
C ARG A 122 -9.80 34.01 -3.24
N TRP A 123 -8.77 34.61 -3.84
CA TRP A 123 -8.53 36.06 -3.84
C TRP A 123 -8.77 36.73 -5.20
N GLY A 124 -9.49 36.05 -6.09
CA GLY A 124 -9.74 36.50 -7.45
C GLY A 124 -9.03 35.62 -8.49
N VAL A 125 -9.36 35.87 -9.76
CA VAL A 125 -8.80 35.15 -10.89
C VAL A 125 -7.43 35.75 -11.24
N PRO A 126 -6.36 34.94 -11.33
CA PRO A 126 -5.07 35.44 -11.77
C PRO A 126 -5.09 35.87 -13.24
N SER A 127 -4.31 36.90 -13.56
CA SER A 127 -4.24 37.47 -14.91
C SER A 127 -3.25 36.77 -15.84
N PHE A 128 -2.33 35.95 -15.31
CA PHE A 128 -1.26 35.28 -16.08
C PHE A 128 -0.47 36.23 -16.99
N ASP A 129 -0.23 37.44 -16.50
CA ASP A 129 0.53 38.44 -17.24
C ASP A 129 2.02 38.05 -17.32
N GLY A 130 2.64 38.27 -18.48
CA GLY A 130 4.05 37.94 -18.71
C GLY A 130 5.00 38.80 -17.87
N ALA A 131 4.60 40.03 -17.54
CA ALA A 131 5.43 40.95 -16.78
C ALA A 131 5.29 40.80 -15.26
N THR A 132 4.11 40.42 -14.76
CA THR A 132 3.79 40.45 -13.33
C THR A 132 3.26 39.12 -12.78
N GLU A 133 3.60 38.83 -11.52
CA GLU A 133 3.11 37.64 -10.80
C GLU A 133 1.73 37.93 -10.20
N THR A 134 0.74 37.10 -10.55
CA THR A 134 -0.61 37.20 -9.96
C THR A 134 -1.12 35.88 -9.39
N GLU A 135 -0.41 34.80 -9.64
CA GLU A 135 -0.84 33.44 -9.36
C GLU A 135 -0.47 33.04 -7.93
N LEU A 136 -1.44 32.50 -7.20
CA LEU A 136 -1.19 31.77 -5.97
C LEU A 136 -1.25 30.29 -6.28
N TYR A 137 -0.29 29.55 -5.76
CA TYR A 137 -0.23 28.11 -5.94
C TYR A 137 -0.50 27.40 -4.63
N SER A 138 -0.98 26.17 -4.74
CA SER A 138 -1.12 25.25 -3.64
C SER A 138 -0.62 23.88 -4.07
N LEU A 139 0.01 23.16 -3.13
CA LEU A 139 0.40 21.77 -3.29
C LEU A 139 -0.50 20.94 -2.38
N ASN A 140 -1.32 20.06 -2.96
CA ASN A 140 -2.25 19.19 -2.22
C ASN A 140 -3.19 19.97 -1.27
N GLY A 141 -3.57 21.19 -1.66
CA GLY A 141 -4.42 22.08 -0.86
C GLY A 141 -3.68 22.98 0.13
N GLU A 142 -2.38 22.79 0.32
CA GLU A 142 -1.55 23.66 1.16
C GLU A 142 -0.95 24.82 0.33
N THR A 143 -1.07 26.05 0.81
CA THR A 143 -0.59 27.24 0.07
C THR A 143 0.93 27.24 -0.07
N LEU A 144 1.40 27.52 -1.28
CA LEU A 144 2.80 27.79 -1.59
C LEU A 144 3.06 29.30 -1.54
N VAL A 145 4.17 29.68 -0.91
CA VAL A 145 4.65 31.06 -0.81
C VAL A 145 5.86 31.21 -1.71
N TYR A 146 5.97 32.34 -2.40
CA TYR A 146 7.16 32.68 -3.16
C TYR A 146 8.34 32.92 -2.22
N ASP A 147 9.55 32.81 -2.75
CA ASP A 147 10.74 33.28 -2.04
C ASP A 147 10.58 34.75 -1.61
N GLY A 148 11.18 35.10 -0.46
CA GLY A 148 11.01 36.42 0.16
C GLY A 148 9.63 36.66 0.79
N ASN A 149 8.84 35.62 1.07
CA ASN A 149 7.49 35.71 1.66
C ASN A 149 6.48 36.49 0.81
N TYR A 150 6.71 36.58 -0.50
CA TYR A 150 5.81 37.27 -1.41
C TYR A 150 4.51 36.49 -1.63
N LEU A 151 3.39 37.21 -1.63
CA LEU A 151 2.04 36.72 -1.89
C LEU A 151 1.29 37.77 -2.72
N PRO A 152 0.86 37.46 -3.96
CA PRO A 152 0.16 38.41 -4.82
C PRO A 152 -1.03 39.13 -4.18
N HIS A 153 -1.76 38.45 -3.29
CA HIS A 153 -2.96 39.00 -2.66
C HIS A 153 -2.65 39.93 -1.46
N ARG A 154 -1.53 39.72 -0.75
CA ARG A 154 -1.12 40.53 0.42
C ARG A 154 0.27 40.13 0.90
N HIS A 155 1.24 41.05 0.86
CA HIS A 155 2.61 40.81 1.33
C HIS A 155 3.21 42.08 1.94
N ASN A 156 4.40 41.95 2.53
CA ASN A 156 5.13 43.03 3.18
C ASN A 156 6.49 43.19 2.51
N ASP A 157 6.71 44.35 1.89
CA ASP A 157 7.90 44.66 1.08
C ASP A 157 9.02 45.37 1.86
N ILE A 158 8.80 45.75 3.13
CA ILE A 158 9.74 46.64 3.84
C ILE A 158 10.67 45.93 4.81
N SER A 159 10.18 45.03 5.66
CA SER A 159 10.99 44.22 6.58
C SER A 159 10.15 43.10 7.18
N GLU A 160 10.76 41.98 7.58
CA GLU A 160 10.05 40.86 8.20
C GLU A 160 9.25 41.23 9.46
N THR A 161 9.64 42.32 10.15
CA THR A 161 9.02 42.82 11.38
C THR A 161 7.93 43.86 11.16
N SER A 162 7.73 44.30 9.92
CA SER A 162 6.72 45.31 9.61
C SER A 162 5.30 44.73 9.59
N ASN A 163 4.34 45.55 10.03
CA ASN A 163 2.90 45.25 9.95
C ASN A 163 2.22 45.96 8.77
N ILE A 164 2.97 46.65 7.91
CA ILE A 164 2.46 47.32 6.72
C ILE A 164 2.41 46.32 5.58
N PHE A 165 1.21 46.07 5.06
CA PHE A 165 0.97 45.18 3.94
C PHE A 165 0.58 45.94 2.68
N THR A 166 0.94 45.39 1.53
CA THR A 166 0.68 45.94 0.20
C THR A 166 0.19 44.84 -0.75
N THR A 167 -0.38 45.28 -1.87
CA THR A 167 -0.91 44.45 -2.96
C THR A 167 -0.20 44.72 -4.28
N ARG A 168 0.97 45.37 -4.23
CA ARG A 168 1.77 45.67 -5.42
C ARG A 168 2.23 44.37 -6.09
N LYS A 169 2.05 44.28 -7.39
CA LYS A 169 2.47 43.09 -8.13
C LYS A 169 3.99 43.07 -8.25
N GLN A 170 4.61 41.94 -7.94
CA GLN A 170 6.02 41.70 -8.18
C GLN A 170 6.22 41.37 -9.67
N LYS A 171 7.37 41.73 -10.22
CA LYS A 171 7.73 41.29 -11.57
C LYS A 171 8.02 39.79 -11.61
N ARG A 172 7.77 39.17 -12.76
CA ARG A 172 8.00 37.73 -12.96
C ARG A 172 9.47 37.36 -12.80
N ASP A 173 10.38 38.22 -13.27
CA ASP A 173 11.84 38.09 -13.23
C ASP A 173 12.47 38.17 -11.82
N THR A 174 11.70 38.57 -10.81
CA THR A 174 12.20 38.80 -9.45
C THR A 174 12.46 37.48 -8.74
N LEU A 175 13.60 37.36 -8.05
CA LEU A 175 14.01 36.16 -7.27
C LEU A 175 14.01 34.86 -8.09
N LEU A 176 14.28 34.94 -9.39
CA LEU A 176 14.64 33.78 -10.20
C LEU A 176 16.10 33.41 -9.97
N VAL A 177 16.34 32.12 -9.80
CA VAL A 177 17.68 31.53 -9.74
C VAL A 177 17.73 30.47 -10.83
N ASP A 178 18.69 30.57 -11.76
CA ASP A 178 18.81 29.66 -12.91
C ASP A 178 17.51 29.48 -13.72
N ASN A 179 16.79 30.59 -13.97
CA ASN A 179 15.46 30.60 -14.62
C ASN A 179 14.40 29.76 -13.90
N LYS A 180 14.58 29.48 -12.61
CA LYS A 180 13.62 28.75 -11.76
C LYS A 180 13.13 29.63 -10.63
N LYS A 181 11.83 29.52 -10.35
CA LYS A 181 11.20 30.10 -9.17
C LYS A 181 11.19 29.08 -8.04
N THR A 182 11.55 29.50 -6.84
CA THR A 182 11.49 28.67 -5.64
C THR A 182 10.22 28.98 -4.86
N PHE A 183 9.56 27.94 -4.37
CA PHE A 183 8.35 28.02 -3.56
C PHE A 183 8.52 27.26 -2.25
N PHE A 184 7.89 27.77 -1.20
CA PHE A 184 7.91 27.19 0.14
C PHE A 184 6.49 26.84 0.57
N LEU A 185 6.32 25.67 1.20
CA LEU A 185 5.04 25.31 1.82
C LEU A 185 4.78 26.24 3.02
N ARG A 186 3.56 26.77 3.09
CA ARG A 186 3.10 27.55 4.23
C ARG A 186 2.62 26.62 5.34
N ARG A 187 3.54 25.88 5.95
CA ARG A 187 3.25 25.15 7.20
C ARG A 187 3.36 26.12 8.37
N ASN A 188 2.42 26.03 9.31
CA ASN A 188 2.35 26.84 10.53
C ASN A 188 3.72 27.33 11.02
N HIS A 189 3.91 28.66 11.12
CA HIS A 189 5.08 29.34 11.69
C HIS A 189 6.50 28.88 11.26
N ASP A 190 6.67 27.92 10.34
CA ASP A 190 7.98 27.40 9.89
C ASP A 190 8.00 27.10 8.38
N PHE A 191 8.98 27.68 7.68
CA PHE A 191 9.14 27.59 6.23
C PHE A 191 10.14 26.49 5.89
N GLN A 192 9.66 25.27 5.64
CA GLN A 192 10.54 24.19 5.16
C GLN A 192 10.71 24.26 3.64
N LYS A 193 11.97 24.38 3.19
CA LYS A 193 12.37 24.32 1.78
C LYS A 193 11.98 22.96 1.17
N LEU A 194 11.14 22.97 0.14
CA LEU A 194 10.94 21.79 -0.71
C LEU A 194 12.26 21.52 -1.46
N LYS A 195 12.82 20.32 -1.31
CA LYS A 195 14.02 19.90 -2.06
C LYS A 195 13.63 19.34 -3.42
N ASP A 196 14.49 19.55 -4.41
CA ASP A 196 14.34 19.28 -5.86
C ASP A 196 13.88 17.86 -6.28
N THR A 197 13.72 16.92 -5.36
CA THR A 197 13.22 15.57 -5.67
C THR A 197 11.69 15.49 -5.87
N ASP A 198 10.93 16.54 -5.55
CA ASP A 198 9.44 16.54 -5.64
C ASP A 198 8.86 17.48 -6.72
N LEU A 199 9.68 18.21 -7.49
CA LEU A 199 9.18 19.14 -8.51
C LEU A 199 9.79 18.83 -9.88
N LEU A 200 9.01 18.19 -10.76
CA LEU A 200 9.21 18.35 -12.20
C LEU A 200 8.85 19.80 -12.55
N LEU A 201 9.87 20.64 -12.61
CA LEU A 201 9.77 22.02 -13.07
C LEU A 201 9.27 22.02 -14.51
N LYS A 202 8.14 22.68 -14.75
CA LYS A 202 7.73 23.05 -16.10
C LYS A 202 8.60 24.23 -16.52
N THR A 203 9.46 24.00 -17.52
CA THR A 203 10.09 25.06 -18.31
C THR A 203 8.98 25.95 -18.88
N ILE A 204 9.02 27.24 -18.59
CA ILE A 204 8.24 28.24 -19.33
C ILE A 204 9.24 28.85 -20.32
N ASP A 205 9.23 28.35 -21.55
CA ASP A 205 9.97 28.96 -22.66
C ASP A 205 9.14 30.11 -23.24
N GLY A 206 9.76 31.30 -23.32
CA GLY A 206 9.43 32.40 -24.25
C GLY A 206 8.22 33.25 -23.92
#